data_AF-A0AAV5FB32-F1
#
_entry.id   AF-A0AAV5FB32-F1
#
_cell.length_a   1.000
_cell.length_b   1.000
_cell.length_c   1.000
_cell.angle_alpha   90.00
_cell.angle_beta   90.00
_cell.angle_gamma   90.00
#
_symmetry.space_group_name_H-M   'P 1'
#
loop_
_entity.id
_entity.type
_entity.pdbx_description
1 polymer ?
#
loop_
_entity_poly.entity_id
_entity_poly.type
_entity_poly.pdbx_seq_one_letter_code
_entity_poly.pdbx_strand_id
1 'polypeptide(L)'
;MTPTDDEIDGIKAYISRLPIARWSKGFKPVPIKKYDGQTNPREWLQLYSTAIRSAGGDSNVRANYLLVYLDPAVRIWLKSLLEESITSWEGLNRKLIESFQATCNRPGNHFDLTQIEQKTNEPLRDYIKRFCAKKTEIPNVPDQKIIASF
;
A
#
# COMPACT_ATOMS: atom_id res chain seq x y z
N MET A 1 16.13 -22.08 11.80
CA MET A 1 16.18 -20.86 12.62
C MET A 1 14.76 -20.61 13.13
N THR A 2 14.50 -20.95 14.38
CA THR A 2 13.19 -20.80 15.02
C THR A 2 13.00 -19.34 15.47
N PRO A 3 11.80 -18.75 15.37
CA PRO A 3 11.56 -17.42 15.90
C PRO A 3 11.85 -17.39 17.40
N THR A 4 12.52 -16.36 17.90
CA THR A 4 12.81 -16.19 19.33
C THR A 4 11.54 -15.80 20.08
N ASP A 5 11.42 -16.17 21.35
CA ASP A 5 10.24 -15.89 22.19
C ASP A 5 9.91 -14.37 22.24
N ASP A 6 10.92 -13.50 22.16
CA ASP A 6 10.74 -12.05 22.08
C ASP A 6 9.99 -11.59 20.80
N GLU A 7 10.19 -12.28 19.66
CA GLU A 7 9.44 -11.98 18.44
C GLU A 7 7.96 -12.39 18.55
N ILE A 8 7.67 -13.44 19.32
CA ILE A 8 6.32 -13.93 19.59
C ILE A 8 5.63 -12.99 20.60
N ASP A 9 6.37 -12.48 21.60
CA ASP A 9 5.85 -11.57 22.62
C ASP A 9 5.57 -10.17 22.07
N GLY A 10 6.41 -9.61 21.19
CA GLY A 10 6.12 -8.33 20.53
C GLY A 10 4.88 -8.38 19.62
N ILE A 11 4.60 -9.55 19.02
CA ILE A 11 3.35 -9.78 18.26
C ILE A 11 2.16 -9.88 19.22
N LYS A 12 2.31 -10.53 20.39
CA LYS A 12 1.26 -10.58 21.43
C LYS A 12 0.98 -9.20 22.04
N ALA A 13 1.97 -8.35 22.24
CA ALA A 13 1.78 -7.00 22.79
C ALA A 13 0.89 -6.15 21.88
N TYR A 14 1.12 -6.21 20.56
CA TYR A 14 0.28 -5.56 19.55
C TYR A 14 -1.17 -6.11 19.51
N ILE A 15 -1.33 -7.41 19.70
CA ILE A 15 -2.62 -8.10 19.67
C ILE A 15 -3.38 -8.00 21.01
N SER A 16 -2.69 -7.68 22.11
CA SER A 16 -3.25 -7.74 23.48
C SER A 16 -4.47 -6.85 23.72
N ARG A 17 -4.62 -5.75 22.94
CA ARG A 17 -5.77 -4.83 23.01
C ARG A 17 -6.74 -4.95 21.84
N LEU A 18 -6.40 -5.68 20.78
CA LEU A 18 -7.36 -6.03 19.73
C LEU A 18 -8.14 -7.26 20.20
N PRO A 19 -9.47 -7.28 20.12
CA PRO A 19 -10.23 -8.50 20.41
C PRO A 19 -9.63 -9.65 19.59
N ILE A 20 -9.23 -10.73 20.27
CA ILE A 20 -8.67 -11.91 19.61
C ILE A 20 -9.66 -12.31 18.51
N ALA A 21 -9.20 -12.25 17.26
CA ALA A 21 -10.04 -12.51 16.12
C ALA A 21 -10.53 -13.97 16.16
N ARG A 22 -11.85 -14.16 16.15
CA ARG A 22 -12.46 -15.47 15.95
C ARG A 22 -12.63 -15.71 14.46
N TRP A 23 -11.78 -16.55 13.90
CA TRP A 23 -11.84 -16.96 12.49
C TRP A 23 -12.99 -17.94 12.27
N SER A 24 -13.78 -17.74 11.22
CA SER A 24 -14.80 -18.72 10.82
C SER A 24 -14.14 -19.98 10.25
N LYS A 25 -14.82 -21.12 10.39
CA LYS A 25 -14.37 -22.39 9.81
C LYS A 25 -14.40 -22.25 8.27
N GLY A 26 -13.23 -22.22 7.64
CA GLY A 26 -13.10 -21.97 6.19
C GLY A 26 -12.57 -20.60 5.79
N PHE A 27 -12.14 -19.76 6.75
CA PHE A 27 -11.50 -18.47 6.46
C PHE A 27 -10.26 -18.65 5.56
N LYS A 28 -10.40 -18.27 4.29
CA LYS A 28 -9.35 -18.31 3.26
C LYS A 28 -9.43 -17.06 2.40
N PRO A 29 -8.73 -15.97 2.78
CA PRO A 29 -8.68 -14.76 1.98
C PRO A 29 -8.12 -15.04 0.58
N VAL A 30 -8.63 -14.32 -0.40
CA VAL A 30 -8.05 -14.34 -1.75
C VAL A 30 -6.60 -13.84 -1.66
N PRO A 31 -5.63 -14.55 -2.28
CA PRO A 31 -4.25 -14.11 -2.27
C PRO A 31 -4.11 -12.78 -3.02
N ILE A 32 -3.55 -11.79 -2.34
CA ILE A 32 -3.13 -10.51 -2.92
C ILE A 32 -1.62 -10.32 -2.72
N LYS A 33 -1.01 -9.43 -3.51
CA LYS A 33 0.41 -9.08 -3.34
C LYS A 33 0.65 -8.51 -1.93
N LYS A 34 1.75 -8.92 -1.29
CA LYS A 34 2.18 -8.32 -0.02
C LYS A 34 2.48 -6.84 -0.18
N TYR A 35 2.27 -6.08 0.89
CA TYR A 35 2.59 -4.67 0.92
C TYR A 35 4.11 -4.47 1.07
N ASP A 36 4.70 -3.83 0.07
CA ASP A 36 6.14 -3.56 -0.03
C ASP A 36 6.55 -2.19 0.53
N GLY A 37 5.59 -1.36 0.96
CA GLY A 37 5.84 0.01 1.43
C GLY A 37 6.04 1.04 0.31
N GLN A 38 6.00 0.63 -0.96
CA GLN A 38 6.15 1.50 -2.13
C GLN A 38 4.84 1.68 -2.91
N THR A 39 3.97 0.67 -2.85
CA THR A 39 2.63 0.70 -3.43
C THR A 39 1.76 1.73 -2.69
N ASN A 40 0.79 2.35 -3.39
CA ASN A 40 -0.18 3.26 -2.78
C ASN A 40 -0.90 2.57 -1.58
N PRO A 41 -0.74 3.04 -0.33
CA PRO A 41 -1.28 2.38 0.84
C PRO A 41 -2.80 2.41 0.85
N ARG A 42 -3.45 3.42 0.27
CA ARG A 42 -4.92 3.49 0.21
C ARG A 42 -5.48 2.40 -0.71
N GLU A 43 -4.94 2.28 -1.92
CA GLU A 43 -5.39 1.27 -2.88
C GLU A 43 -5.11 -0.14 -2.36
N TRP A 44 -3.90 -0.36 -1.82
CA TRP A 44 -3.54 -1.64 -1.26
C TRP A 44 -4.42 -2.04 -0.07
N LEU A 45 -4.68 -1.10 0.86
CA LEU A 45 -5.58 -1.35 2.01
C LEU A 45 -7.03 -1.63 1.58
N GLN A 46 -7.50 -1.04 0.48
CA GLN A 46 -8.83 -1.34 -0.08
C GLN A 46 -8.90 -2.77 -0.60
N LEU A 47 -7.90 -3.21 -1.37
CA LEU A 47 -7.81 -4.59 -1.86
C LEU A 47 -7.71 -5.59 -0.71
N TYR A 48 -6.84 -5.31 0.25
CA TYR A 48 -6.70 -6.10 1.48
C TYR A 48 -8.01 -6.22 2.24
N SER A 49 -8.67 -5.09 2.54
CA SER A 49 -9.92 -5.07 3.30
C SER A 49 -11.02 -5.86 2.58
N THR A 50 -11.06 -5.77 1.25
CA THR A 50 -12.03 -6.49 0.42
C THR A 50 -11.78 -7.99 0.44
N ALA A 51 -10.53 -8.43 0.29
CA ALA A 51 -10.14 -9.85 0.33
C ALA A 51 -10.42 -10.50 1.70
N ILE A 52 -10.21 -9.76 2.78
CA ILE A 52 -10.52 -10.24 4.14
C ILE A 52 -12.03 -10.28 4.37
N ARG A 53 -12.76 -9.24 3.93
CA ARG A 53 -14.22 -9.18 4.07
C ARG A 53 -14.92 -10.29 3.28
N SER A 54 -14.47 -10.59 2.05
CA SER A 54 -15.03 -11.67 1.23
C SER A 54 -14.83 -13.05 1.85
N ALA A 55 -13.79 -13.24 2.66
CA ALA A 55 -13.58 -14.45 3.45
C ALA A 55 -14.39 -14.49 4.77
N GLY A 56 -15.26 -13.51 5.02
CA GLY A 56 -16.06 -13.41 6.24
C GLY A 56 -15.35 -12.71 7.41
N GLY A 57 -14.27 -11.97 7.12
CA GLY A 57 -13.47 -11.26 8.12
C GLY A 57 -14.01 -9.89 8.53
N ASP A 58 -14.07 -9.65 9.84
CA ASP A 58 -14.41 -8.36 10.44
C ASP A 58 -13.19 -7.44 10.60
N SER A 59 -13.36 -6.30 11.28
CA SER A 59 -12.28 -5.34 11.52
C SER A 59 -11.17 -5.89 12.43
N ASN A 60 -11.50 -6.77 13.38
CA ASN A 60 -10.51 -7.39 14.26
C ASN A 60 -9.67 -8.39 13.50
N VAL A 61 -10.32 -9.19 12.66
CA VAL A 61 -9.68 -10.09 11.69
C VAL A 61 -8.73 -9.30 10.78
N ARG A 62 -9.14 -8.15 10.23
CA ARG A 62 -8.25 -7.31 9.41
C ARG A 62 -7.01 -6.84 10.20
N ALA A 63 -7.18 -6.34 11.41
CA ALA A 63 -6.05 -5.87 12.20
C ALA A 63 -5.07 -7.02 12.54
N ASN A 64 -5.59 -8.19 12.90
CA ASN A 64 -4.78 -9.36 13.24
C ASN A 64 -4.09 -10.00 12.02
N TYR A 65 -4.77 -10.08 10.88
CA TYR A 65 -4.25 -10.76 9.68
C TYR A 65 -3.33 -9.88 8.84
N LEU A 66 -3.21 -8.59 9.16
CA LEU A 66 -2.42 -7.64 8.38
C LEU A 66 -0.96 -8.08 8.27
N LEU A 67 -0.36 -8.53 9.38
CA LEU A 67 1.03 -8.98 9.45
C LEU A 67 1.42 -10.03 8.39
N VAL A 68 0.47 -10.91 8.02
CA VAL A 68 0.66 -11.96 7.00
C VAL A 68 0.87 -11.35 5.60
N TYR A 69 0.25 -10.20 5.37
CA TYR A 69 0.23 -9.49 4.09
C TYR A 69 1.24 -8.34 4.01
N LEU A 70 2.13 -8.19 4.99
CA LEU A 70 3.21 -7.21 4.97
C LEU A 70 4.54 -7.87 4.56
N ASP A 71 5.38 -7.13 3.84
CA ASP A 71 6.77 -7.53 3.62
C ASP A 71 7.63 -7.34 4.88
N PRO A 72 8.81 -8.00 4.96
CA PRO A 72 9.65 -7.97 6.16
C PRO A 72 9.98 -6.55 6.65
N ALA A 73 10.31 -5.62 5.75
CA ALA A 73 10.65 -4.24 6.10
C ALA A 73 9.45 -3.49 6.73
N VAL A 74 8.25 -3.68 6.19
CA VAL A 74 7.04 -3.04 6.73
C VAL A 74 6.63 -3.67 8.06
N ARG A 75 6.86 -4.98 8.26
CA ARG A 75 6.66 -5.62 9.56
C ARG A 75 7.57 -5.04 10.64
N ILE A 76 8.83 -4.75 10.31
CA ILE A 76 9.76 -4.10 11.25
C ILE A 76 9.24 -2.70 11.63
N TRP A 77 8.79 -1.91 10.64
CA TRP A 77 8.15 -0.63 10.92
C TRP A 77 6.92 -0.78 11.84
N LEU A 78 6.05 -1.74 11.57
CA LEU A 78 4.85 -1.95 12.37
C LEU A 78 5.19 -2.31 13.82
N LYS A 79 6.21 -3.15 14.04
CA LYS A 79 6.75 -3.46 15.38
C LYS A 79 7.38 -2.23 16.06
N SER A 80 7.89 -1.26 15.29
CA SER A 80 8.50 -0.03 15.82
C SER A 80 7.49 1.03 16.28
N LEU A 81 6.22 0.91 15.88
CA LEU A 81 5.15 1.77 16.38
C LEU A 81 4.86 1.39 17.84
N LEU A 82 5.52 2.07 18.78
CA LEU A 82 5.36 1.97 20.25
C LEU A 82 4.02 1.33 20.67
N GLU A 83 4.12 0.29 21.50
CA GLU A 83 3.11 -0.72 21.92
C GLU A 83 1.76 -0.20 22.46
N GLU A 84 1.55 1.11 22.48
CA GLU A 84 0.40 1.77 23.11
C GLU A 84 -0.49 2.54 22.11
N SER A 85 -0.08 2.67 20.84
CA SER A 85 -0.66 3.71 19.95
C SER A 85 -1.76 3.24 18.98
N ILE A 86 -2.07 1.94 18.91
CA ILE A 86 -3.03 1.37 17.95
C ILE A 86 -4.07 0.53 18.68
N THR A 87 -5.27 1.07 18.82
CA THR A 87 -6.40 0.42 19.51
C THR A 87 -7.49 -0.06 18.55
N SER A 88 -7.36 0.23 17.25
CA SER A 88 -8.37 -0.10 16.25
C SER A 88 -7.77 -0.28 14.85
N TRP A 89 -8.50 -1.02 14.00
CA TRP A 89 -8.21 -1.14 12.56
C TRP A 89 -8.07 0.23 11.87
N GLU A 90 -8.90 1.20 12.26
CA GLU A 90 -8.85 2.55 11.69
C GLU A 90 -7.59 3.30 12.10
N GLY A 91 -7.18 3.21 13.36
CA GLY A 91 -5.93 3.80 13.85
C GLY A 91 -4.70 3.21 13.17
N LEU A 92 -4.71 1.89 12.94
CA LEU A 92 -3.68 1.19 12.17
C LEU A 92 -3.60 1.69 10.72
N ASN A 93 -4.73 1.73 10.03
CA ASN A 93 -4.80 2.19 8.65
C ASN A 93 -4.29 3.61 8.50
N ARG A 94 -4.69 4.49 9.42
CA ARG A 94 -4.26 5.88 9.42
C ARG A 94 -2.74 5.99 9.55
N LYS A 95 -2.12 5.30 10.52
CA LYS A 95 -0.66 5.31 10.71
C LYS A 95 0.09 4.73 9.51
N LEU A 96 -0.45 3.67 8.90
CA LEU A 96 0.14 3.07 7.69
C LEU A 96 0.10 4.05 6.52
N ILE A 97 -1.04 4.70 6.29
CA ILE A 97 -1.16 5.74 5.27
C ILE A 97 -0.21 6.89 5.58
N GLU A 98 -0.22 7.45 6.79
CA GLU A 98 0.66 8.56 7.18
C GLU A 98 2.16 8.24 6.97
N SER A 99 2.57 7.00 7.27
CA SER A 99 3.98 6.61 7.20
C SER A 99 4.46 6.31 5.79
N PHE A 100 3.62 5.71 4.94
CA PHE A 100 4.03 5.26 3.61
C PHE A 100 3.47 6.09 2.46
N GLN A 101 2.50 6.97 2.68
CA GLN A 101 1.94 7.81 1.62
C GLN A 101 2.98 8.75 1.02
N ALA A 102 3.96 9.22 1.82
CA ALA A 102 5.05 10.05 1.35
C ALA A 102 6.14 9.25 0.59
N THR A 103 6.31 7.97 0.92
CA THR A 103 7.27 7.05 0.28
C THR A 103 6.69 6.30 -0.91
N CYS A 104 5.41 6.52 -1.22
CA CYS A 104 4.80 5.96 -2.40
C CYS A 104 5.48 6.46 -3.66
N ASN A 105 5.70 5.54 -4.60
CA ASN A 105 5.79 5.93 -6.00
C ASN A 105 4.46 6.59 -6.34
N ARG A 106 4.45 7.93 -6.34
CA ARG A 106 3.27 8.65 -6.80
C ARG A 106 3.01 8.15 -8.23
N PRO A 107 1.78 7.70 -8.55
CA PRO A 107 1.42 7.64 -9.96
C PRO A 107 1.74 9.02 -10.51
N GLY A 108 2.44 9.06 -11.65
CA GLY A 108 2.86 10.35 -12.19
C GLY A 108 1.65 11.27 -12.26
N ASN A 109 1.81 12.57 -12.07
CA ASN A 109 0.72 13.51 -12.22
C ASN A 109 0.89 14.28 -13.53
N HIS A 110 -0.11 15.06 -13.95
CA HIS A 110 -0.04 15.78 -15.22
C HIS A 110 1.16 16.74 -15.34
N PHE A 111 1.75 17.22 -14.24
CA PHE A 111 2.98 18.00 -14.30
C PHE A 111 4.18 17.16 -14.76
N ASP A 112 4.16 15.84 -14.54
CA ASP A 112 5.23 14.96 -15.06
C ASP A 112 5.18 14.85 -16.60
N LEU A 113 4.04 15.13 -17.23
CA LEU A 113 3.95 15.28 -18.69
C LEU A 113 4.59 16.58 -19.15
N THR A 114 4.39 17.68 -18.40
CA THR A 114 4.99 18.99 -18.73
C THR A 114 6.52 19.01 -18.60
N GLN A 115 7.10 18.03 -17.90
CA GLN A 115 8.55 17.85 -17.81
C GLN A 115 9.15 17.00 -18.94
N ILE A 116 8.31 16.40 -19.79
CA ILE A 116 8.77 15.71 -20.99
C ILE A 116 8.84 16.71 -22.13
N GLU A 117 10.00 17.33 -22.26
CA GLU A 117 10.36 18.18 -23.39
C GLU A 117 11.11 17.37 -24.46
N GLN A 118 10.96 17.78 -25.72
CA GLN A 118 11.74 17.24 -26.83
C GLN A 118 13.19 17.72 -26.70
N LYS A 119 14.13 16.79 -26.64
CA LYS A 119 15.56 17.13 -26.52
C LYS A 119 16.11 17.64 -27.85
N THR A 120 17.16 18.46 -27.79
CA THR A 120 17.91 18.88 -28.98
C THR A 120 18.45 17.64 -29.72
N ASN A 121 18.14 17.49 -31.01
CA ASN A 121 18.43 16.33 -31.86
C ASN A 121 17.64 15.03 -31.57
N GLU A 122 16.56 15.09 -30.77
CA GLU A 122 15.66 13.94 -30.61
C GLU A 122 14.64 13.88 -31.76
N PRO A 123 14.53 12.75 -32.48
CA PRO A 123 13.48 12.56 -33.47
C PRO A 123 12.10 12.67 -32.81
N LEU A 124 11.16 13.38 -33.45
CA LEU A 124 9.80 13.59 -32.95
C LEU A 124 9.12 12.27 -32.55
N ARG A 125 9.38 11.19 -33.29
CA ARG A 125 8.83 9.86 -32.99
C ARG A 125 9.29 9.31 -31.64
N ASP A 126 10.54 9.55 -31.25
CA ASP A 126 11.09 9.03 -29.99
C ASP A 126 10.62 9.88 -28.80
N TYR A 127 10.46 11.19 -29.02
CA TYR A 127 9.76 12.08 -28.10
C TYR A 127 8.32 11.61 -27.83
N ILE A 128 7.52 11.40 -28.88
CA ILE A 128 6.13 10.93 -28.77
C ILE A 128 6.07 9.59 -28.01
N LYS A 129 6.98 8.67 -28.30
CA LYS A 129 7.05 7.38 -27.57
C LYS A 129 7.28 7.57 -26.07
N ARG A 130 8.23 8.42 -25.67
CA ARG A 130 8.48 8.74 -24.26
C ARG A 130 7.27 9.37 -23.59
N PHE A 131 6.65 10.34 -24.27
CA PHE A 131 5.47 11.03 -23.78
C PHE A 131 4.29 10.06 -23.59
N CYS A 132 4.02 9.19 -24.57
CA CYS A 132 2.97 8.17 -24.48
C CYS A 132 3.25 7.12 -23.40
N ALA A 133 4.51 6.69 -23.24
CA ALA A 133 4.90 5.77 -22.18
C ALA A 133 4.61 6.38 -20.80
N LYS A 134 5.00 7.65 -20.58
CA LYS A 134 4.72 8.36 -19.33
C LYS A 134 3.24 8.60 -19.08
N LYS A 135 2.47 8.97 -20.12
CA LYS A 135 1.00 9.09 -20.04
C LYS A 135 0.34 7.80 -19.54
N THR A 136 0.86 6.63 -19.93
CA THR A 136 0.31 5.33 -19.52
C THR A 136 0.51 5.06 -18.01
N GLU A 137 1.49 5.71 -17.39
CA GLU A 137 1.74 5.62 -15.94
C GLU A 137 0.84 6.56 -15.10
N ILE A 138 0.05 7.42 -15.76
CA ILE A 138 -0.78 8.44 -15.11
C ILE A 138 -2.28 8.11 -15.29
N PRO A 139 -2.97 7.63 -14.25
CA PRO A 139 -4.40 7.37 -14.33
C PRO A 139 -5.20 8.69 -14.46
N ASN A 140 -6.18 8.69 -15.37
CA ASN A 140 -7.19 9.75 -15.53
C ASN A 140 -6.66 11.18 -15.80
N VAL A 141 -5.75 11.37 -16.75
CA VAL A 141 -5.41 12.73 -17.24
C VAL A 141 -6.51 13.24 -18.18
N PRO A 142 -7.15 14.39 -17.91
CA PRO A 142 -8.10 15.01 -18.84
C PRO A 142 -7.39 15.43 -20.14
N ASP A 143 -8.01 15.21 -21.30
CA ASP A 143 -7.42 15.53 -22.61
C ASP A 143 -6.91 16.98 -22.71
N GLN A 144 -7.62 17.91 -22.07
CA GLN A 144 -7.22 19.33 -22.02
C GLN A 144 -5.85 19.56 -21.36
N LYS A 145 -5.49 18.75 -20.35
CA LYS A 145 -4.18 18.80 -19.70
C LYS A 145 -3.09 18.18 -20.57
N ILE A 146 -3.44 17.19 -21.39
CA ILE A 146 -2.53 16.54 -22.33
C ILE A 146 -2.16 17.50 -23.46
N ILE A 147 -3.16 18.19 -24.03
CA ILE A 147 -2.95 19.19 -25.08
C ILE A 147 -2.09 20.35 -24.58
N ALA A 148 -2.28 20.77 -23.32
CA ALA A 148 -1.47 21.83 -22.72
C ALA A 148 -0.03 21.40 -22.34
N SER A 149 0.30 20.11 -22.47
CA SER A 149 1.65 19.57 -22.18
C SER A 149 2.48 19.31 -23.45
N PHE A 150 1.91 19.57 -24.64
CA PHE A 150 2.57 19.49 -25.94
C PHE A 150 3.31 20.78 -26.28
#